data_AF-A0AAV0QL62-F1
#
_entry.id   AF-A0AAV0QL62-F1
#
_cell.length_a   1.000
_cell.length_b   1.000
_cell.length_c   1.000
_cell.angle_alpha   90.00
_cell.angle_beta   90.00
_cell.angle_gamma   90.00
#
_symmetry.space_group_name_H-M   'P 1'
#
loop_
_entity.id
_entity.type
_entity.pdbx_description
1 polymer ?
#
loop_
_entity_poly.entity_id
_entity_poly.type
_entity_poly.pdbx_seq_one_letter_code
_entity_poly.pdbx_strand_id
1 'polypeptide(L)'
;MSQLLKKDLRQDACRGIARWFYNNALSFNASRDDLFAEMFELVARHGPGCTIMSDGWTDRKRRSICNFLVNCPRGTSFVKSIDTSGVIKNTEKVFQMLDNIVEKVGEEHVVQVVTDNASAYKAAGERLMAKRKHFHKTTISKGKKITNFIYARTNLIAMMKEFTNDRDLVRAGATRFATSYLSLARLSEQKGNLMTMFASEKWRKSSFASIQEGKRIQGIALDGRFWTNVVNCLRAALPVVKVLRFVDGEEKPAMPFLFQELCEAKLKIKSNFSNMEKR
;
A
#
# COMPACT_ATOMS: atom_id res chain seq x y z
N MET A 1 -20.55 2.71 25.85
CA MET A 1 -21.07 1.54 25.09
C MET A 1 -20.00 0.91 24.18
N SER A 2 -18.72 0.80 24.61
CA SER A 2 -17.61 0.28 23.79
C SER A 2 -16.72 -0.79 24.46
N GLN A 3 -17.10 -1.27 25.66
CA GLN A 3 -16.38 -2.35 26.36
C GLN A 3 -17.02 -3.74 26.15
N LEU A 4 -18.23 -3.86 25.57
CA LEU A 4 -18.90 -5.16 25.40
C LEU A 4 -18.39 -5.96 24.17
N LEU A 5 -18.05 -5.31 23.06
CA LEU A 5 -17.72 -6.02 21.80
C LEU A 5 -16.39 -6.80 21.78
N LYS A 6 -15.44 -6.50 22.69
CA LYS A 6 -14.13 -7.19 22.73
C LYS A 6 -14.12 -8.48 23.54
N LYS A 7 -15.12 -8.69 24.42
CA LYS A 7 -15.12 -9.84 25.36
C LYS A 7 -15.60 -11.13 24.69
N ASP A 8 -16.52 -11.00 23.73
CA ASP A 8 -17.16 -12.14 23.06
C ASP A 8 -16.23 -12.81 22.04
N LEU A 9 -15.49 -12.04 21.25
CA LEU A 9 -14.55 -12.56 20.25
C LEU A 9 -13.45 -13.45 20.83
N ARG A 10 -12.92 -13.10 22.01
CA ARG A 10 -11.94 -13.95 22.70
C ARG A 10 -12.57 -15.25 23.18
N GLN A 11 -13.78 -15.19 23.73
CA GLN A 11 -14.49 -16.39 24.18
C GLN A 11 -14.84 -17.30 23.01
N ASP A 12 -15.26 -16.76 21.88
CA ASP A 12 -15.59 -17.54 20.69
C ASP A 12 -14.35 -18.19 20.07
N ALA A 13 -13.22 -17.47 20.00
CA ALA A 13 -11.95 -18.02 19.56
C ALA A 13 -11.47 -19.15 20.49
N CYS A 14 -11.47 -18.93 21.80
CA CYS A 14 -11.13 -19.96 22.78
C CYS A 14 -12.05 -21.19 22.65
N ARG A 15 -13.35 -20.98 22.43
CA ARG A 15 -14.34 -22.05 22.30
C ARG A 15 -14.15 -22.83 20.99
N GLY A 16 -13.83 -22.15 19.89
CA GLY A 16 -13.50 -22.78 18.60
C GLY A 16 -12.23 -23.63 18.67
N ILE A 17 -11.17 -23.10 19.27
CA ILE A 17 -9.90 -23.82 19.45
C ILE A 17 -10.09 -25.02 20.38
N ALA A 18 -10.78 -24.84 21.52
CA ALA A 18 -11.06 -25.94 22.44
C ALA A 18 -11.87 -27.07 21.79
N ARG A 19 -12.88 -26.73 20.97
CA ARG A 19 -13.64 -27.72 20.18
C ARG A 19 -12.76 -28.46 19.17
N TRP A 20 -11.81 -27.78 18.53
CA TRP A 20 -10.90 -28.42 17.59
C TRP A 20 -9.98 -29.43 18.29
N PHE A 21 -9.42 -29.08 19.47
CA PHE A 21 -8.67 -30.03 20.29
C PHE A 21 -9.51 -31.25 20.69
N TYR A 22 -10.72 -30.99 21.19
CA TYR A 22 -11.61 -32.03 21.69
C TYR A 22 -12.07 -32.99 20.57
N ASN A 23 -12.56 -32.46 19.44
CA ASN A 23 -13.11 -33.26 18.36
C ASN A 23 -12.06 -34.12 17.64
N ASN A 24 -10.79 -33.69 17.66
CA ASN A 24 -9.68 -34.42 17.03
C ASN A 24 -8.85 -35.22 18.04
N ALA A 25 -9.30 -35.32 19.30
CA ALA A 25 -8.57 -35.99 20.38
C ALA A 25 -7.10 -35.52 20.52
N LEU A 26 -6.84 -34.24 20.27
CA LEU A 26 -5.52 -33.66 20.41
C LEU A 26 -5.26 -33.37 21.89
N SER A 27 -4.08 -33.76 22.37
CA SER A 27 -3.67 -33.46 23.73
C SER A 27 -3.44 -31.96 23.90
N PHE A 28 -4.00 -31.36 24.96
CA PHE A 28 -3.87 -29.93 25.25
C PHE A 28 -2.41 -29.47 25.44
N ASN A 29 -1.48 -30.39 25.73
CA ASN A 29 -0.04 -30.06 25.77
C ASN A 29 0.49 -29.58 24.41
N ALA A 30 -0.12 -29.98 23.28
CA ALA A 30 0.26 -29.51 21.95
C ALA A 30 0.06 -27.99 21.79
N SER A 31 -0.82 -27.36 22.59
CA SER A 31 -0.99 -25.89 22.59
C SER A 31 0.19 -25.13 23.20
N ARG A 32 1.09 -25.83 23.90
CA ARG A 32 2.30 -25.26 24.51
C ARG A 32 3.55 -25.44 23.65
N ASP A 33 3.43 -26.13 22.53
CA ASP A 33 4.53 -26.36 21.61
C ASP A 33 4.83 -25.09 20.79
N ASP A 34 6.11 -24.81 20.54
CA ASP A 34 6.52 -23.65 19.75
C ASP A 34 5.99 -23.72 18.31
N LEU A 35 5.83 -24.92 17.75
CA LEU A 35 5.24 -25.14 16.42
C LEU A 35 3.74 -24.82 16.39
N PHE A 36 3.05 -24.96 17.52
CA PHE A 36 1.65 -24.56 17.62
C PHE A 36 1.53 -23.03 17.58
N ALA A 37 2.40 -22.31 18.29
CA ALA A 37 2.47 -20.86 18.21
C ALA A 37 2.88 -20.39 16.80
N GLU A 38 3.87 -21.05 16.19
CA GLU A 38 4.32 -20.77 14.82
C GLU A 38 3.21 -21.02 13.80
N MET A 39 2.44 -22.11 13.91
CA MET A 39 1.29 -22.39 13.05
C MET A 39 0.26 -21.26 13.11
N PHE A 40 -0.11 -20.79 14.31
CA PHE A 40 -1.05 -19.66 14.44
C PHE A 40 -0.48 -18.37 13.87
N GLU A 41 0.82 -18.12 14.03
CA GLU A 41 1.51 -16.99 13.43
C GLU A 41 1.51 -17.08 11.90
N LEU A 42 1.82 -18.25 11.34
CA LEU A 42 1.79 -18.52 9.89
C LEU A 42 0.36 -18.40 9.32
N VAL A 43 -0.66 -18.87 10.04
CA VAL A 43 -2.08 -18.69 9.67
C VAL A 43 -2.49 -17.21 9.77
N ALA A 44 -1.98 -16.46 10.75
CA ALA A 44 -2.20 -15.03 10.86
C ALA A 44 -1.52 -14.25 9.71
N ARG A 45 -0.35 -14.72 9.27
CA ARG A 45 0.40 -14.21 8.11
C ARG A 45 -0.26 -14.59 6.77
N HIS A 46 -0.96 -15.72 6.70
CA HIS A 46 -1.67 -16.17 5.51
C HIS A 46 -3.02 -15.46 5.36
N GLY A 47 -3.01 -14.27 4.74
CA GLY A 47 -4.18 -13.41 4.52
C GLY A 47 -3.87 -12.19 3.64
N PRO A 48 -4.86 -11.32 3.33
CA PRO A 48 -4.69 -10.15 2.46
C PRO A 48 -3.85 -8.99 3.06
N GLY A 49 -2.76 -9.32 3.77
CA GLY A 49 -1.93 -8.39 4.54
C GLY A 49 -2.63 -7.83 5.78
N CYS A 50 -1.88 -7.11 6.60
CA CYS A 50 -2.32 -6.58 7.87
C CYS A 50 -1.95 -5.10 8.08
N THR A 51 -2.73 -4.42 8.92
CA THR A 51 -2.44 -3.07 9.40
C THR A 51 -1.67 -3.15 10.70
N ILE A 52 -0.51 -2.49 10.77
CA ILE A 52 0.16 -2.26 12.05
C ILE A 52 -0.44 -1.00 12.67
N MET A 53 -0.78 -1.05 13.96
CA MET A 53 -1.27 0.09 14.73
C MET A 53 -0.33 0.32 15.91
N SER A 54 0.04 1.57 16.13
CA SER A 54 0.82 2.01 17.27
C SER A 54 -0.03 2.92 18.14
N ASP A 55 -0.09 2.62 19.44
CA ASP A 55 -0.76 3.47 20.43
C ASP A 55 0.16 3.72 21.61
N GLY A 56 0.47 5.00 21.86
CA GLY A 56 1.38 5.42 22.91
C GLY A 56 0.66 6.28 23.94
N TRP A 57 0.85 5.97 25.22
CA TRP A 57 0.32 6.80 26.30
C TRP A 57 1.41 7.13 27.32
N THR A 58 1.27 8.27 27.97
CA THR A 58 2.17 8.73 29.04
C THR A 58 1.33 9.16 30.23
N ASP A 59 1.69 8.70 31.42
CA ASP A 59 1.01 9.06 32.65
C ASP A 59 1.58 10.36 33.29
N ARG A 60 0.93 10.84 34.35
CA ARG A 60 1.36 12.03 35.09
C ARG A 60 2.72 11.86 35.81
N LYS A 61 3.18 10.61 35.99
CA LYS A 61 4.48 10.27 36.59
C LYS A 61 5.57 10.10 35.51
N ARG A 62 5.31 10.52 34.26
CA ARG A 62 6.20 10.37 33.10
C ARG A 62 6.53 8.91 32.74
N ARG A 63 5.74 7.95 33.21
CA ARG A 63 5.82 6.59 32.71
C ARG A 63 5.13 6.54 31.37
N SER A 64 5.80 5.96 30.38
CA SER A 64 5.33 5.99 29.01
C SER A 64 5.43 4.62 28.39
N ILE A 65 4.36 4.19 27.72
CA ILE A 65 4.29 2.88 27.08
C ILE A 65 3.84 3.08 25.63
N CYS A 66 4.41 2.29 24.73
CA CYS A 66 3.98 2.19 23.35
C CYS A 66 3.56 0.77 23.02
N ASN A 67 2.32 0.59 22.61
CA ASN A 67 1.73 -0.69 22.26
C ASN A 67 1.67 -0.83 20.74
N PHE A 68 2.05 -2.00 20.26
CA PHE A 68 1.94 -2.39 18.86
C PHE A 68 0.92 -3.50 18.69
N LEU A 69 -0.01 -3.26 17.78
CA LEU A 69 -1.11 -4.15 17.44
C LEU A 69 -1.05 -4.43 15.94
N VAL A 70 -1.45 -5.62 15.53
CA VAL A 70 -1.64 -5.97 14.14
C VAL A 70 -3.10 -6.29 13.93
N ASN A 71 -3.74 -5.61 12.98
CA ASN A 71 -5.13 -5.82 12.64
C ASN A 71 -5.25 -6.41 11.23
N CYS A 72 -6.00 -7.49 11.11
CA CYS A 72 -6.28 -8.17 9.85
C CYS A 72 -7.79 -8.51 9.78
N PRO A 73 -8.33 -9.00 8.65
CA PRO A 73 -9.75 -9.38 8.58
C PRO A 73 -10.21 -10.42 9.60
N ARG A 74 -9.29 -11.15 10.25
CA ARG A 74 -9.60 -12.13 11.30
C ARG A 74 -9.64 -11.51 12.71
N GLY A 75 -9.23 -10.25 12.87
CA GLY A 75 -9.21 -9.55 14.15
C GLY A 75 -7.91 -8.79 14.42
N THR A 76 -7.78 -8.29 15.65
CA THR A 76 -6.61 -7.57 16.13
C THR A 76 -5.80 -8.44 17.08
N SER A 77 -4.53 -8.67 16.77
CA SER A 77 -3.55 -9.33 17.62
C SER A 77 -2.62 -8.30 18.25
N PHE A 78 -2.29 -8.51 19.52
CA PHE A 78 -1.26 -7.74 20.21
C PHE A 78 0.12 -8.30 19.86
N VAL A 79 1.03 -7.44 19.39
CA VAL A 79 2.39 -7.83 18.99
C VAL A 79 3.35 -7.71 20.14
N LYS A 80 3.44 -6.51 20.71
CA LYS A 80 4.37 -6.17 21.79
C LYS A 80 4.02 -4.83 22.43
N SER A 81 4.43 -4.66 23.67
CA SER A 81 4.48 -3.38 24.37
C SER A 81 5.94 -3.00 24.66
N ILE A 82 6.29 -1.73 24.48
CA ILE A 82 7.62 -1.18 24.72
C ILE A 82 7.51 -0.11 25.80
N ASP A 83 8.27 -0.26 26.87
CA ASP A 83 8.45 0.80 27.86
C ASP A 83 9.31 1.92 27.25
N THR A 84 8.78 3.13 27.25
CA THR A 84 9.38 4.35 26.69
C THR A 84 9.56 5.42 27.76
N SER A 85 9.43 5.08 29.05
CA SER A 85 9.50 6.03 30.18
C SER A 85 10.85 6.76 30.28
N GLY A 86 11.95 6.10 29.89
CA GLY A 86 13.30 6.68 29.85
C GLY A 86 13.72 7.20 28.46
N VAL A 87 12.84 7.14 27.47
CA VAL A 87 13.17 7.45 26.08
C VAL A 87 12.52 8.77 25.69
N ILE A 88 13.33 9.75 25.29
CA ILE A 88 12.80 10.93 24.60
C ILE A 88 12.17 10.42 23.30
N LYS A 89 10.84 10.51 23.18
CA LYS A 89 10.06 10.13 21.99
C LYS A 89 10.33 11.11 20.85
N ASN A 90 11.56 11.16 20.38
CA ASN A 90 11.94 11.89 19.19
C ASN A 90 11.63 11.06 17.94
N THR A 91 11.62 11.73 16.80
CA THR A 91 11.33 11.14 15.49
C THR A 91 12.15 9.89 15.20
N GLU A 92 13.43 9.87 15.60
CA GLU A 92 14.34 8.76 15.30
C GLU A 92 13.97 7.49 16.06
N LYS A 93 13.70 7.58 17.37
CA LYS A 93 13.31 6.40 18.14
C LYS A 93 11.94 5.88 17.77
N VAL A 94 10.98 6.77 17.48
CA VAL A 94 9.67 6.35 17.00
C VAL A 94 9.78 5.64 15.65
N PHE A 95 10.60 6.16 14.74
CA PHE A 95 10.90 5.52 13.46
C PHE A 95 11.48 4.11 13.66
N GLN A 96 12.53 3.95 14.46
CA GLN A 96 13.15 2.65 14.73
C GLN A 96 12.16 1.64 15.32
N MET A 97 11.28 2.07 16.24
CA MET A 97 10.26 1.18 16.80
C MET A 97 9.26 0.70 15.73
N LEU A 98 8.72 1.61 14.92
CA LEU A 98 7.79 1.26 13.84
C LEU A 98 8.45 0.36 12.79
N ASP A 99 9.68 0.68 12.46
CA ASP A 99 10.49 -0.01 11.46
C ASP A 99 10.78 -1.46 11.85
N ASN A 100 11.19 -1.69 13.10
CA ASN A 100 11.40 -3.02 13.65
C ASN A 100 10.12 -3.87 13.65
N ILE A 101 8.95 -3.25 13.93
CA ILE A 101 7.68 -3.97 13.94
C ILE A 101 7.27 -4.39 12.52
N VAL A 102 7.47 -3.51 11.53
CA VAL A 102 7.23 -3.86 10.14
C VAL A 102 8.20 -4.96 9.66
N GLU A 103 9.48 -4.90 10.02
CA GLU A 103 10.44 -5.97 9.70
C GLU A 103 10.06 -7.31 10.36
N LYS A 104 9.60 -7.28 11.62
CA LYS A 104 9.14 -8.47 12.33
C LYS A 104 7.91 -9.11 11.65
N VAL A 105 6.99 -8.29 11.17
CA VAL A 105 5.77 -8.76 10.47
C VAL A 105 6.08 -9.21 9.03
N GLY A 106 7.14 -8.67 8.42
CA GLY A 106 7.45 -8.81 7.00
C GLY A 106 6.78 -7.69 6.19
N GLU A 107 7.59 -6.90 5.46
CA GLU A 107 7.12 -5.73 4.71
C GLU A 107 6.06 -6.09 3.67
N GLU A 108 6.21 -7.25 3.03
CA GLU A 108 5.28 -7.84 2.06
C GLU A 108 3.89 -8.15 2.65
N HIS A 109 3.79 -8.27 3.97
CA HIS A 109 2.54 -8.53 4.68
C HIS A 109 1.90 -7.26 5.26
N VAL A 110 2.59 -6.11 5.22
CA VAL A 110 2.10 -4.85 5.80
C VAL A 110 1.41 -3.98 4.76
N VAL A 111 0.10 -3.81 4.90
CA VAL A 111 -0.70 -2.96 4.00
C VAL A 111 -0.56 -1.49 4.36
N GLN A 112 -0.55 -1.19 5.66
CA GLN A 112 -0.51 0.17 6.17
C GLN A 112 -0.05 0.19 7.63
N VAL A 113 0.48 1.33 8.06
CA VAL A 113 0.86 1.61 9.44
C VAL A 113 0.03 2.80 9.93
N VAL A 114 -0.69 2.62 11.03
CA VAL A 114 -1.52 3.65 11.67
C VAL A 114 -0.86 4.06 12.97
N THR A 115 -0.61 5.35 13.13
CA THR A 115 0.05 5.91 14.31
C THR A 115 -0.78 7.04 14.90
N ASP A 116 -0.42 7.48 16.11
CA ASP A 116 -0.95 8.73 16.64
C ASP A 116 -0.52 9.96 15.79
N ASN A 117 -1.17 11.09 16.05
CA ASN A 117 -0.98 12.34 15.34
C ASN A 117 0.11 13.25 15.95
N ALA A 118 0.84 12.80 16.97
CA ALA A 118 1.89 13.59 17.59
C ALA A 118 3.03 13.85 16.59
N SER A 119 3.73 14.98 16.76
CA SER A 119 4.74 15.47 15.82
C SER A 119 5.84 14.44 15.53
N ALA A 120 6.31 13.73 16.55
CA ALA A 120 7.33 12.70 16.40
C ALA A 120 6.84 11.50 15.56
N TYR A 121 5.59 11.06 15.73
CA TYR A 121 5.01 9.97 14.95
C TYR A 121 4.75 10.34 13.50
N LYS A 122 4.27 11.57 13.25
CA LYS A 122 4.16 12.09 11.88
C LYS A 122 5.49 12.07 11.15
N ALA A 123 6.52 12.67 11.74
CA ALA A 123 7.85 12.72 11.15
C ALA A 123 8.48 11.32 11.01
N ALA A 124 8.20 10.41 11.95
CA ALA A 124 8.66 9.03 11.87
C ALA A 124 7.96 8.27 10.74
N GLY A 125 6.66 8.48 10.55
CA GLY A 125 5.90 7.96 9.42
C GLY A 125 6.46 8.44 8.08
N GLU A 126 6.85 9.71 7.97
CA GLU A 126 7.54 10.24 6.77
C GLU A 126 8.88 9.54 6.50
N ARG A 127 9.67 9.29 7.54
CA ARG A 127 10.91 8.51 7.43
C ARG A 127 10.64 7.05 7.05
N LEU A 128 9.59 6.44 7.60
CA LEU A 128 9.15 5.08 7.28
C LEU A 128 8.81 4.97 5.79
N MET A 129 8.05 5.92 5.26
CA MET A 129 7.72 6.03 3.84
C MET A 129 8.93 6.35 2.94
N ALA A 130 9.99 6.95 3.50
CA ALA A 130 11.22 7.24 2.78
C ALA A 130 12.17 6.03 2.73
N LYS A 131 12.35 5.32 3.85
CA LYS A 131 13.15 4.08 3.96
C LYS A 131 12.52 3.00 3.09
N ARG A 132 11.24 2.73 3.31
CA ARG A 132 10.45 1.80 2.50
C ARG A 132 9.98 2.55 1.28
N LYS A 133 10.88 2.67 0.30
CA LYS A 133 10.59 3.30 -0.99
C LYS A 133 9.37 2.60 -1.57
N HIS A 134 8.20 3.17 -1.31
CA HIS A 134 6.96 2.68 -1.87
C HIS A 134 7.14 2.60 -3.37
N PHE A 135 7.04 1.41 -3.92
CA PHE A 135 7.09 1.21 -5.36
C PHE A 135 6.06 2.13 -6.04
N HIS A 136 4.93 2.42 -5.38
CA HIS A 136 3.95 3.44 -5.79
C HIS A 136 4.57 4.84 -5.91
N LYS A 137 5.21 5.38 -4.86
CA LYS A 137 5.76 6.75 -4.87
C LYS A 137 6.82 6.93 -5.95
N THR A 138 7.73 5.96 -6.06
CA THR A 138 8.80 6.00 -7.06
C THR A 138 8.26 5.84 -8.49
N THR A 139 7.31 4.94 -8.70
CA THR A 139 6.67 4.70 -10.00
C THR A 139 5.83 5.88 -10.45
N ILE A 140 5.03 6.46 -9.55
CA ILE A 140 4.25 7.68 -9.84
C ILE A 140 5.18 8.84 -10.17
N SER A 141 6.27 9.02 -9.43
CA SER A 141 7.26 10.08 -9.72
C SER A 141 7.90 9.90 -11.10
N LYS A 142 8.29 8.66 -11.46
CA LYS A 142 8.81 8.33 -12.79
C LYS A 142 7.78 8.60 -13.90
N GLY A 143 6.52 8.19 -13.70
CA GLY A 143 5.43 8.46 -14.65
C GLY A 143 5.19 9.96 -14.83
N LYS A 144 5.16 10.74 -13.74
CA LYS A 144 5.05 12.21 -13.79
C LYS A 144 6.19 12.87 -14.55
N LYS A 145 7.42 12.37 -14.40
CA LYS A 145 8.56 12.89 -15.16
C LYS A 145 8.38 12.69 -16.66
N ILE A 146 7.88 11.54 -17.10
CA ILE A 146 7.57 11.28 -18.53
C ILE A 146 6.51 12.28 -19.02
N THR A 147 5.36 12.37 -18.31
CA THR A 147 4.27 13.24 -18.75
C THR A 147 4.67 14.71 -18.75
N ASN A 148 5.33 15.18 -17.70
CA ASN A 148 5.77 16.58 -17.62
C ASN A 148 6.78 16.92 -18.71
N PHE A 149 7.71 16.00 -19.02
CA PHE A 149 8.69 16.21 -20.07
C PHE A 149 8.05 16.40 -21.45
N ILE A 150 7.04 15.58 -21.76
CA ILE A 150 6.28 15.63 -23.02
C ILE A 150 5.42 16.90 -23.07
N TYR A 151 4.59 17.13 -22.05
CA TYR A 151 3.65 18.27 -22.04
C TYR A 151 4.31 19.63 -21.85
N ALA A 152 5.57 19.70 -21.40
CA ALA A 152 6.31 20.95 -21.35
C ALA A 152 6.69 21.50 -22.74
N ARG A 153 6.56 20.72 -23.82
CA ARG A 153 7.11 21.06 -25.14
C ARG A 153 6.14 20.70 -26.26
N THR A 154 5.70 21.72 -27.03
CA THR A 154 4.74 21.56 -28.14
C THR A 154 5.17 20.52 -29.17
N ASN A 155 6.45 20.49 -29.54
CA ASN A 155 6.99 19.51 -30.48
C ASN A 155 6.90 18.06 -29.97
N LEU A 156 7.06 17.85 -28.65
CA LEU A 156 6.92 16.52 -28.05
C LEU A 156 5.46 16.11 -27.91
N ILE A 157 4.55 17.06 -27.66
CA ILE A 157 3.11 16.79 -27.69
C ILE A 157 2.69 16.35 -29.09
N ALA A 158 3.12 17.07 -30.14
CA ALA A 158 2.82 16.73 -31.52
C ALA A 158 3.37 15.34 -31.89
N MET A 159 4.63 15.05 -31.53
CA MET A 159 5.22 13.73 -31.71
C MET A 159 4.43 12.65 -30.96
N MET A 160 4.09 12.87 -29.70
CA MET A 160 3.33 11.91 -28.90
C MET A 160 1.97 11.60 -29.54
N LYS A 161 1.23 12.62 -29.99
CA LYS A 161 -0.09 12.47 -30.61
C LYS A 161 -0.07 11.63 -31.89
N GLU A 162 1.00 11.73 -32.68
CA GLU A 162 1.18 10.89 -33.87
C GLU A 162 1.32 9.41 -33.54
N PHE A 163 2.01 9.07 -32.44
CA PHE A 163 2.14 7.68 -32.00
C PHE A 163 0.94 7.18 -31.20
N THR A 164 0.15 8.06 -30.59
CA THR A 164 -1.00 7.68 -29.74
C THR A 164 -2.35 7.79 -30.43
N ASN A 165 -2.39 8.14 -31.73
CA ASN A 165 -3.62 8.48 -32.46
C ASN A 165 -4.42 9.59 -31.75
N ASP A 166 -3.75 10.72 -31.51
CA ASP A 166 -4.26 11.93 -30.84
C ASP A 166 -4.74 11.73 -29.39
N ARG A 167 -4.36 10.63 -28.74
CA ARG A 167 -4.75 10.37 -27.34
C ARG A 167 -3.80 11.06 -26.36
N ASP A 168 -4.39 11.71 -25.36
CA ASP A 168 -3.66 12.30 -24.23
C ASP A 168 -3.20 11.26 -23.20
N LEU A 169 -2.06 11.54 -22.55
CA LEU A 169 -1.46 10.68 -21.52
C LEU A 169 -1.96 11.00 -20.11
N VAL A 170 -2.62 12.13 -19.92
CA VAL A 170 -3.11 12.59 -18.61
C VAL A 170 -4.63 12.56 -18.61
N ARG A 171 -5.21 12.03 -17.54
CA ARG A 171 -6.66 12.11 -17.29
C ARG A 171 -6.89 12.83 -15.99
N ALA A 172 -7.61 13.96 -16.05
CA ALA A 172 -8.08 14.61 -14.84
C ALA A 172 -9.05 13.68 -14.09
N GLY A 173 -8.81 13.50 -12.79
CA GLY A 173 -9.74 12.83 -11.89
C GLY A 173 -10.60 13.85 -11.15
N ALA A 174 -11.82 13.47 -10.78
CA ALA A 174 -12.71 14.32 -9.99
C ALA A 174 -12.08 14.70 -8.63
N THR A 175 -11.24 13.83 -8.06
CA THR A 175 -10.50 14.11 -6.82
C THR A 175 -8.98 14.07 -7.02
N ARG A 176 -8.30 15.02 -6.36
CA ARG A 176 -6.83 15.16 -6.33
C ARG A 176 -6.08 13.90 -5.89
N PHE A 177 -6.74 13.02 -5.13
CA PHE A 177 -6.18 11.76 -4.63
C PHE A 177 -6.08 10.69 -5.71
N ALA A 178 -7.06 10.61 -6.61
CA ALA A 178 -7.11 9.60 -7.67
C ALA A 178 -6.33 10.00 -8.93
N THR A 179 -6.14 11.31 -9.16
CA THR A 179 -5.52 11.84 -10.40
C THR A 179 -4.17 11.17 -10.72
N SER A 180 -3.32 10.95 -9.73
CA SER A 180 -2.00 10.33 -9.98
C SER A 180 -2.11 8.89 -10.50
N TYR A 181 -3.08 8.12 -10.02
CA TYR A 181 -3.31 6.74 -10.46
C TYR A 181 -4.05 6.67 -11.79
N LEU A 182 -4.98 7.59 -12.06
CA LEU A 182 -5.67 7.68 -13.35
C LEU A 182 -4.72 8.09 -14.48
N SER A 183 -3.82 9.05 -14.23
CA SER A 183 -2.75 9.37 -15.18
C SER A 183 -1.80 8.21 -15.39
N LEU A 184 -1.47 7.44 -14.34
CA LEU A 184 -0.63 6.25 -14.47
C LEU A 184 -1.35 5.14 -15.27
N ALA A 185 -2.67 5.02 -15.14
CA ALA A 185 -3.49 4.10 -15.92
C ALA A 185 -3.48 4.46 -17.42
N ARG A 186 -3.69 5.74 -17.75
CA ARG A 186 -3.56 6.24 -19.14
C ARG A 186 -2.17 6.01 -19.71
N LEU A 187 -1.14 6.30 -18.92
CA LEU A 187 0.24 6.05 -19.32
C LEU A 187 0.48 4.56 -19.62
N SER A 188 -0.09 3.65 -18.81
CA SER A 188 0.00 2.21 -19.03
C SER A 188 -0.76 1.75 -20.28
N GLU A 189 -1.92 2.33 -20.58
CA GLU A 189 -2.68 2.05 -21.81
C GLU A 189 -1.88 2.43 -23.06
N GLN A 190 -1.08 3.51 -22.98
CA GLN A 190 -0.23 4.00 -24.07
C GLN A 190 1.21 3.45 -24.04
N LYS A 191 1.51 2.46 -23.18
CA LYS A 191 2.86 1.89 -23.02
C LYS A 191 3.51 1.55 -24.36
N GLY A 192 2.81 0.78 -25.21
CA GLY A 192 3.35 0.32 -26.50
C GLY A 192 3.70 1.51 -27.41
N ASN A 193 2.77 2.45 -27.54
CA ASN A 193 2.95 3.66 -28.36
C ASN A 193 4.12 4.51 -27.87
N LEU A 194 4.25 4.70 -26.55
CA LEU A 194 5.36 5.43 -25.96
C LEU A 194 6.70 4.73 -26.17
N MET A 195 6.76 3.40 -25.98
CA MET A 195 7.98 2.64 -26.25
C MET A 195 8.40 2.77 -27.72
N THR A 196 7.45 2.67 -28.66
CA THR A 196 7.70 2.88 -30.08
C THR A 196 8.16 4.30 -30.38
N MET A 197 7.52 5.32 -29.80
CA MET A 197 7.91 6.72 -29.97
C MET A 197 9.37 6.93 -29.54
N PHE A 198 9.74 6.49 -28.33
CA PHE A 198 11.09 6.65 -27.78
C PHE A 198 12.15 5.76 -28.43
N ALA A 199 11.76 4.71 -29.16
CA ALA A 199 12.62 3.88 -29.98
C ALA A 199 12.69 4.34 -31.45
N SER A 200 11.85 5.29 -31.85
CA SER A 200 11.72 5.70 -33.25
C SER A 200 12.92 6.50 -33.75
N GLU A 201 13.14 6.44 -35.06
CA GLU A 201 14.12 7.28 -35.74
C GLU A 201 13.80 8.77 -35.58
N LYS A 202 12.51 9.12 -35.48
CA LYS A 202 12.03 10.48 -35.26
C LYS A 202 12.49 11.02 -33.90
N TRP A 203 12.42 10.20 -32.85
CA TRP A 203 12.99 10.55 -31.54
C TRP A 203 14.51 10.70 -31.64
N ARG A 204 15.20 9.75 -32.28
CA ARG A 204 16.67 9.74 -32.41
C ARG A 204 17.21 11.01 -33.09
N LYS A 205 16.52 11.49 -34.13
CA LYS A 205 16.88 12.73 -34.85
C LYS A 205 16.46 14.01 -34.12
N SER A 206 15.64 13.91 -33.08
CA SER A 206 15.20 15.09 -32.33
C SER A 206 16.32 15.65 -31.47
N SER A 207 16.33 16.97 -31.28
CA SER A 207 17.22 17.64 -30.32
C SER A 207 16.99 17.20 -28.87
N PHE A 208 15.86 16.54 -28.59
CA PHE A 208 15.52 16.06 -27.26
C PHE A 208 16.21 14.74 -26.90
N ALA A 209 16.63 13.93 -27.88
CA ALA A 209 17.36 12.70 -27.62
C ALA A 209 18.81 12.94 -27.18
N SER A 210 19.40 14.10 -27.53
CA SER A 210 20.78 14.43 -27.18
C SER A 210 20.91 15.04 -25.77
N ILE A 211 19.86 15.70 -25.25
CA ILE A 211 19.89 16.32 -23.91
C ILE A 211 19.85 15.29 -22.78
N GLN A 212 20.49 15.62 -21.65
CA GLN A 212 20.60 14.73 -20.50
C GLN A 212 19.24 14.36 -19.90
N GLU A 213 18.29 15.30 -19.87
CA GLU A 213 16.93 15.05 -19.40
C GLU A 213 16.22 14.02 -20.30
N GLY A 214 16.28 14.21 -21.62
CA GLY A 214 15.65 13.31 -22.60
C GLY A 214 16.22 11.90 -22.56
N LYS A 215 17.54 11.73 -22.41
CA LYS A 215 18.18 10.42 -22.22
C LYS A 215 17.65 9.70 -20.96
N ARG A 216 17.48 10.43 -19.85
CA ARG A 216 16.91 9.86 -18.61
C ARG A 216 15.45 9.44 -18.80
N ILE A 217 14.64 10.26 -19.47
CA ILE A 217 13.22 9.95 -19.73
C ILE A 217 13.08 8.75 -20.67
N GLN A 218 13.85 8.70 -21.75
CA GLN A 218 13.92 7.56 -22.66
C GLN A 218 14.29 6.28 -21.91
N GLY A 219 15.30 6.35 -21.03
CA GLY A 219 15.69 5.21 -20.19
C GLY A 219 14.58 4.71 -19.27
N ILE A 220 13.76 5.61 -18.70
CA ILE A 220 12.58 5.22 -17.90
C ILE A 220 11.49 4.60 -18.78
N ALA A 221 11.21 5.21 -19.93
CA ALA A 221 10.15 4.76 -20.84
C ALA A 221 10.45 3.38 -21.47
N LEU A 222 11.72 3.04 -21.65
CA LEU A 222 12.15 1.74 -22.19
C LEU A 222 12.44 0.70 -21.09
N ASP A 223 12.38 1.06 -19.80
CA ASP A 223 12.63 0.15 -18.68
C ASP A 223 11.42 -0.78 -18.43
N GLY A 224 11.58 -2.07 -18.72
CA GLY A 224 10.55 -3.08 -18.46
C GLY A 224 10.13 -3.19 -16.99
N ARG A 225 11.05 -2.91 -16.04
CA ARG A 225 10.76 -2.94 -14.60
C ARG A 225 9.85 -1.79 -14.20
N PHE A 226 10.04 -0.61 -14.79
CA PHE A 226 9.15 0.52 -14.58
C PHE A 226 7.70 0.15 -14.95
N TRP A 227 7.47 -0.43 -16.12
CA TRP A 227 6.13 -0.82 -16.55
C TRP A 227 5.51 -1.95 -15.70
N THR A 228 6.33 -2.89 -15.25
CA THR A 228 5.88 -3.94 -14.30
C THR A 228 5.40 -3.30 -13.00
N ASN A 229 6.15 -2.32 -12.48
CA ASN A 229 5.76 -1.60 -11.28
C ASN A 229 4.52 -0.74 -11.50
N VAL A 230 4.33 -0.13 -12.68
CA VAL A 230 3.10 0.59 -13.05
C VAL A 230 1.90 -0.35 -12.96
N VAL A 231 1.96 -1.54 -13.56
CA VAL A 231 0.88 -2.52 -13.50
C VAL A 231 0.58 -2.94 -12.06
N ASN A 232 1.62 -3.19 -11.26
CA ASN A 232 1.44 -3.52 -9.84
C ASN A 232 0.78 -2.37 -9.05
N CYS A 233 1.13 -1.11 -9.35
CA CYS A 233 0.52 0.05 -8.69
C CYS A 233 -0.97 0.11 -8.98
N LEU A 234 -1.34 -0.13 -10.24
CA LEU A 234 -2.73 -0.10 -10.71
C LEU A 234 -3.54 -1.27 -10.15
N ARG A 235 -2.96 -2.47 -10.07
CA ARG A 235 -3.60 -3.65 -9.46
C ARG A 235 -3.98 -3.42 -8.00
N ALA A 236 -3.15 -2.69 -7.25
CA ALA A 236 -3.42 -2.33 -5.86
C ALA A 236 -4.38 -1.14 -5.74
N ALA A 237 -4.19 -0.08 -6.53
CA ALA A 237 -4.87 1.20 -6.33
C ALA A 237 -6.23 1.33 -7.03
N LEU A 238 -6.43 0.73 -8.21
CA LEU A 238 -7.67 0.92 -8.99
C LEU A 238 -8.95 0.47 -8.26
N PRO A 239 -8.97 -0.65 -7.52
CA PRO A 239 -10.15 -1.02 -6.73
C PRO A 239 -10.52 0.05 -5.70
N VAL A 240 -9.53 0.65 -5.03
CA VAL A 240 -9.76 1.74 -4.07
C VAL A 240 -10.24 3.01 -4.77
N VAL A 241 -9.66 3.35 -5.93
CA VAL A 241 -10.11 4.49 -6.74
C VAL A 241 -11.56 4.31 -7.20
N LYS A 242 -12.02 3.08 -7.48
CA LYS A 242 -13.43 2.80 -7.80
C LYS A 242 -14.34 3.17 -6.62
N VAL A 243 -13.99 2.74 -5.40
CA VAL A 243 -14.77 3.07 -4.20
C VAL A 243 -14.82 4.57 -3.95
N LEU A 244 -13.68 5.27 -4.08
CA LEU A 244 -13.65 6.73 -3.92
C LEU A 244 -14.59 7.42 -4.91
N ARG A 245 -14.57 7.01 -6.18
CA ARG A 245 -15.48 7.56 -7.20
C ARG A 245 -16.95 7.24 -6.94
N PHE A 246 -17.24 6.08 -6.34
CA PHE A 246 -18.59 5.71 -5.94
C PHE A 246 -19.10 6.62 -4.81
N VAL A 247 -18.26 6.91 -3.81
CA VAL A 247 -18.61 7.79 -2.69
C VAL A 247 -18.76 9.25 -3.12
N ASP A 248 -17.93 9.70 -4.07
CA ASP A 248 -18.00 11.07 -4.61
C ASP A 248 -19.19 11.29 -5.57
N GLY A 249 -19.90 10.23 -5.95
CA GLY A 249 -21.04 10.33 -6.87
C GLY A 249 -22.30 10.84 -6.17
N GLU A 250 -22.84 11.98 -6.62
CA GLU A 250 -24.06 12.57 -6.05
C GLU A 250 -25.35 11.87 -6.49
N GLU A 251 -25.28 10.98 -7.48
CA GLU A 251 -26.47 10.37 -8.10
C GLU A 251 -27.25 9.43 -7.17
N LYS A 252 -26.60 8.82 -6.16
CA LYS A 252 -27.23 7.89 -5.21
C LYS A 252 -26.62 8.03 -3.81
N PRO A 253 -27.38 7.82 -2.73
CA PRO A 253 -26.82 7.76 -1.38
C PRO A 253 -25.75 6.67 -1.30
N ALA A 254 -24.47 7.06 -1.22
CA ALA A 254 -23.34 6.13 -1.23
C ALA A 254 -23.11 5.44 0.13
N MET A 255 -23.48 6.11 1.23
CA MET A 255 -23.20 5.65 2.59
C MET A 255 -23.78 4.25 2.93
N PRO A 256 -25.01 3.88 2.51
CA PRO A 256 -25.54 2.54 2.74
C PRO A 256 -24.73 1.40 2.08
N PHE A 257 -24.05 1.69 0.97
CA PHE A 257 -23.33 0.69 0.16
C PHE A 257 -21.80 0.74 0.34
N LEU A 258 -21.29 1.77 1.03
CA LEU A 258 -19.85 1.99 1.23
C LEU A 258 -19.14 0.78 1.83
N PHE A 259 -19.74 0.16 2.85
CA PHE A 259 -19.13 -1.01 3.50
C PHE A 259 -18.97 -2.18 2.52
N GLN A 260 -19.99 -2.44 1.70
CA GLN A 260 -19.96 -3.47 0.67
C GLN A 260 -18.88 -3.17 -0.37
N GLU A 261 -18.83 -1.95 -0.92
CA GLU A 261 -17.84 -1.56 -1.93
C GLU A 261 -16.39 -1.65 -1.41
N LEU A 262 -16.16 -1.35 -0.13
CA LEU A 262 -14.86 -1.54 0.52
C LEU A 262 -14.48 -3.02 0.64
N CYS A 263 -15.43 -3.88 1.02
CA CYS A 263 -15.23 -5.33 1.06
C CYS A 263 -14.90 -5.89 -0.33
N GLU A 264 -15.63 -5.46 -1.36
CA GLU A 264 -15.37 -5.85 -2.75
C GLU A 264 -14.00 -5.37 -3.24
N ALA A 265 -13.62 -4.13 -2.94
CA ALA A 265 -12.30 -3.62 -3.29
C ALA A 265 -11.18 -4.45 -2.66
N LYS A 266 -11.33 -4.84 -1.38
CA LYS A 266 -10.37 -5.71 -0.69
C LYS A 266 -10.24 -7.09 -1.34
N LEU A 267 -11.37 -7.72 -1.68
CA LEU A 267 -11.37 -8.99 -2.40
C LEU A 267 -10.73 -8.86 -3.79
N LYS A 268 -11.02 -7.79 -4.50
CA LYS A 268 -10.46 -7.53 -5.83
C LYS A 268 -8.95 -7.35 -5.77
N ILE A 269 -8.42 -6.59 -4.80
CA ILE A 269 -6.98 -6.45 -4.59
C ILE A 269 -6.37 -7.83 -4.33
N LYS A 270 -6.93 -8.63 -3.42
CA LYS A 270 -6.44 -10.00 -3.16
C LYS A 270 -6.41 -10.86 -4.43
N SER A 271 -7.47 -10.79 -5.25
CA SER A 271 -7.53 -11.54 -6.52
C SER A 271 -6.51 -11.08 -7.56
N ASN A 272 -6.18 -9.78 -7.60
CA ASN A 272 -5.24 -9.22 -8.56
C ASN A 272 -3.80 -9.71 -8.34
N PHE A 273 -3.45 -10.17 -7.13
CA PHE A 273 -2.11 -10.64 -6.77
C PHE A 273 -1.99 -12.15 -6.56
N SER A 274 -3.08 -12.85 -6.26
CA SER A 274 -3.07 -14.33 -6.07
C SER A 274 -2.78 -15.12 -7.36
N ASN A 275 -2.94 -14.51 -8.54
CA ASN A 275 -2.55 -15.12 -9.82
C ASN A 275 -1.04 -14.97 -10.15
N MET A 276 -0.24 -14.39 -9.26
CA MET A 276 1.20 -14.18 -9.46
C MET A 276 2.07 -15.30 -8.85
N GLU A 277 1.52 -16.16 -7.98
CA GLU A 277 2.25 -17.27 -7.33
C GLU A 277 2.50 -18.49 -8.24
N LYS A 278 2.09 -18.44 -9.52
CA LYS A 278 2.24 -19.55 -10.48
C LYS A 278 3.32 -19.34 -11.55
N ARG A 279 4.31 -18.48 -11.33
CA ARG A 279 5.45 -18.32 -12.26
C ARG A 279 6.78 -18.19 -11.56
#